data_AF-A0A7J5XR61-F1
#
_entry.id   AF-A0A7J5XR61-F1
#
_cell.length_a   1.000
_cell.length_b   1.000
_cell.length_c   1.000
_cell.angle_alpha   90.00
_cell.angle_beta   90.00
_cell.angle_gamma   90.00
#
_symmetry.space_group_name_H-M   'P 1'
#
loop_
_entity.id
_entity.type
_entity.pdbx_description
1 polymer ?
#
loop_
_entity_poly.entity_id
_entity_poly.type
_entity_poly.pdbx_seq_one_letter_code
_entity_poly.pdbx_strand_id
1 'polypeptide(L)'
;MFTHACCQSFSSDGAVELSFHKNGGLMGQAFSLDASLLLARPLFPHVLCKGCSVRFLLDPTAPPWYPGPPGFTPLAALSAGQRERAALPPTSRAQGEVLLMVGLPGSGKSHWARAHMKQHPEKQYRLLGTEELLASVISGGQRESWLQQASQCLTDLIKMASQTPGNYILDQSNVLFSARRYKLQLFTGFRRRVVVVVPSADEWKRRLSLHRTSGGEQIPETPLLKLQVMFRLPEQQSELQEELQYVELPQEQAQALLQELGNEAQRLLPPSLKQEKKPRFHRKRPHPRRPAASHRLQSTGCHGWNQTRPDMQPWRQQPRYFTVDSVPTSSLISAHTDKNSSETTGLCCIMSTLICSSHTAWPSRSHTT
;
A
#
# COMPACT_ATOMS: atom_id res chain seq x y z
N MET A 1 5.86 -25.96 10.98
CA MET A 1 5.96 -25.15 9.75
C MET A 1 5.18 -25.92 8.68
N PHE A 2 4.26 -25.26 7.97
CA PHE A 2 3.37 -25.95 7.03
C PHE A 2 3.58 -25.41 5.61
N THR A 3 3.80 -26.30 4.65
CA THR A 3 3.80 -25.94 3.24
C THR A 3 2.39 -26.05 2.69
N HIS A 4 1.91 -24.98 2.09
CA HIS A 4 0.63 -24.94 1.40
C HIS A 4 0.88 -24.77 -0.09
N ALA A 5 0.08 -25.47 -0.90
CA ALA A 5 0.03 -25.27 -2.34
C ALA A 5 -1.42 -25.04 -2.78
N CYS A 6 -1.61 -24.05 -3.65
CA CYS A 6 -2.87 -23.85 -4.36
C CYS A 6 -2.70 -24.44 -5.77
N CYS A 7 -3.56 -25.40 -6.10
CA CYS A 7 -3.54 -26.12 -7.36
C CYS A 7 -4.79 -25.78 -8.15
N GLN A 8 -4.63 -25.58 -9.45
CA GLN A 8 -5.69 -25.24 -10.38
C GLN A 8 -5.78 -26.31 -11.46
N SER A 9 -6.97 -26.82 -11.73
CA SER A 9 -7.24 -27.73 -12.85
C SER A 9 -8.34 -27.15 -13.74
N PHE A 10 -8.08 -27.10 -15.05
CA PHE A 10 -9.06 -26.71 -16.06
C PHE A 10 -9.72 -27.96 -16.62
N SER A 11 -11.05 -28.00 -16.65
CA SER A 11 -11.82 -29.05 -17.34
C SER A 11 -12.02 -28.70 -18.82
N SER A 12 -12.43 -29.70 -19.60
CA SER A 12 -12.63 -29.58 -21.06
C SER A 12 -13.76 -28.63 -21.45
N ASP A 13 -14.73 -28.42 -20.56
CA ASP A 13 -15.82 -27.45 -20.69
C ASP A 13 -15.41 -26.01 -20.30
N GLY A 14 -14.14 -25.82 -19.90
CA GLY A 14 -13.58 -24.52 -19.51
C GLY A 14 -13.85 -24.12 -18.07
N ALA A 15 -14.47 -24.99 -17.26
CA ALA A 15 -14.57 -24.76 -15.82
C ALA A 15 -13.19 -24.92 -15.14
N VAL A 16 -13.04 -24.29 -13.98
CA VAL A 16 -11.82 -24.29 -13.20
C VAL A 16 -12.10 -24.76 -11.79
N GLU A 17 -11.33 -25.76 -11.37
CA GLU A 17 -11.30 -26.21 -9.99
C GLU A 17 -10.02 -25.70 -9.31
N LEU A 18 -10.19 -25.10 -8.13
CA LEU A 18 -9.10 -24.71 -7.24
C LEU A 18 -9.10 -25.62 -6.01
N SER A 19 -7.98 -26.30 -5.76
CA SER A 19 -7.79 -27.20 -4.62
C SER A 19 -6.60 -26.78 -3.77
N PHE A 20 -6.66 -27.12 -2.48
CA PHE A 20 -5.58 -26.84 -1.53
C PHE A 20 -4.86 -28.11 -1.13
N HIS A 21 -3.54 -28.01 -1.05
CA HIS A 21 -2.68 -29.06 -0.51
C HIS A 21 -1.91 -28.54 0.69
N LYS A 22 -1.72 -29.41 1.68
CA LYS A 22 -0.91 -29.16 2.86
C LYS A 22 0.14 -30.26 2.98
N ASN A 23 1.41 -29.89 2.95
CA ASN A 23 2.54 -30.82 3.02
C ASN A 23 2.44 -31.98 2.00
N GLY A 24 1.95 -31.69 0.79
CA GLY A 24 1.73 -32.69 -0.27
C GLY A 24 0.39 -33.44 -0.21
N GLY A 25 -0.35 -33.38 0.89
CA GLY A 25 -1.68 -34.01 1.01
C GLY A 25 -2.81 -33.10 0.53
N LEU A 26 -3.77 -33.64 -0.21
CA LEU A 26 -4.98 -32.92 -0.65
C LEU A 26 -5.88 -32.60 0.56
N MET A 27 -6.23 -31.33 0.73
CA MET A 27 -7.16 -30.86 1.77
C MET A 27 -8.59 -30.70 1.25
N GLY A 28 -8.78 -30.73 -0.07
CA GLY A 28 -10.08 -30.66 -0.74
C GLY A 28 -10.18 -29.54 -1.77
N GLN A 29 -11.32 -29.51 -2.44
CA GLN A 29 -11.73 -28.45 -3.35
C GLN A 29 -12.13 -27.20 -2.55
N ALA A 30 -11.59 -26.06 -2.95
CA ALA A 30 -11.89 -24.77 -2.36
C ALA A 30 -12.94 -23.99 -3.13
N PHE A 31 -12.76 -23.94 -4.46
CA PHE A 31 -13.63 -23.21 -5.36
C PHE A 31 -13.80 -24.00 -6.66
N SER A 32 -14.99 -23.92 -7.23
CA SER A 32 -15.28 -24.31 -8.59
C SER A 32 -15.82 -23.08 -9.32
N LEU A 33 -15.25 -22.75 -10.47
CA LEU A 33 -15.60 -21.60 -11.28
C LEU A 33 -16.05 -22.08 -12.65
N ASP A 34 -17.30 -21.80 -13.01
CA ASP A 34 -17.82 -22.12 -14.33
C ASP A 34 -17.13 -21.30 -15.43
N ALA A 35 -17.05 -21.86 -16.64
CA ALA A 35 -16.52 -21.18 -17.81
C ALA A 35 -17.22 -19.84 -18.10
N SER A 36 -18.52 -19.76 -17.80
CA SER A 36 -19.35 -18.57 -17.96
C SER A 36 -18.93 -17.42 -17.01
N LEU A 37 -18.39 -17.73 -15.84
CA LEU A 37 -17.89 -16.73 -14.89
C LEU A 37 -16.52 -16.18 -15.31
N LEU A 38 -15.67 -17.05 -15.85
CA LEU A 38 -14.32 -16.67 -16.28
C LEU A 38 -14.36 -15.82 -17.54
N LEU A 39 -15.31 -16.06 -18.46
CA LEU A 39 -15.38 -15.38 -19.77
C LEU A 39 -14.03 -15.41 -20.51
N ALA A 40 -13.34 -16.56 -20.45
CA ALA A 40 -11.99 -16.77 -20.97
C ALA A 40 -10.92 -15.81 -20.43
N ARG A 41 -11.17 -15.13 -19.30
CA ARG A 41 -10.16 -14.29 -18.64
C ARG A 41 -9.17 -15.17 -17.87
N PRO A 42 -7.88 -14.83 -17.92
CA PRO A 42 -6.88 -15.65 -17.27
C PRO A 42 -6.87 -15.39 -15.75
N LEU A 43 -6.42 -16.36 -14.96
CA LEU A 43 -6.34 -16.22 -13.51
C LEU A 43 -4.98 -15.71 -13.05
N PHE A 44 -4.99 -14.82 -12.06
CA PHE A 44 -3.80 -14.34 -11.39
C PHE A 44 -3.65 -15.00 -10.01
N PRO A 45 -2.49 -15.59 -9.68
CA PRO A 45 -2.25 -16.14 -8.35
C PRO A 45 -2.25 -15.01 -7.31
N HIS A 46 -3.21 -15.05 -6.39
CA HIS A 46 -3.25 -14.15 -5.24
C HIS A 46 -3.15 -14.94 -3.94
N VAL A 47 -2.32 -14.47 -3.02
CA VAL A 47 -2.23 -15.01 -1.66
C VAL A 47 -2.53 -13.89 -0.68
N LEU A 48 -3.62 -14.06 0.07
CA LEU A 48 -3.97 -13.18 1.18
C LEU A 48 -3.34 -13.71 2.47
N CYS A 49 -2.36 -12.98 2.99
CA CYS A 49 -1.74 -13.30 4.28
C CYS A 49 -2.37 -12.44 5.37
N LYS A 50 -2.98 -13.10 6.36
CA LYS A 50 -3.56 -12.43 7.53
C LYS A 50 -2.84 -12.90 8.79
N GLY A 51 -2.09 -12.01 9.43
CA GLY A 51 -1.40 -12.28 10.70
C GLY A 51 -0.40 -13.44 10.65
N CYS A 52 0.15 -13.75 9.48
CA CYS A 52 1.10 -14.84 9.30
C CYS A 52 2.32 -14.37 8.48
N SER A 53 3.44 -15.05 8.71
CA SER A 53 4.64 -14.91 7.87
C SER A 53 4.68 -16.06 6.88
N VAL A 54 4.88 -15.71 5.61
CA VAL A 54 4.97 -16.67 4.51
C VAL A 54 6.30 -16.54 3.78
N ARG A 55 6.80 -17.66 3.28
CA ARG A 55 7.91 -17.71 2.32
C ARG A 55 7.41 -18.33 1.03
N PHE A 56 7.69 -17.71 -0.10
CA PHE A 56 7.33 -18.23 -1.42
C PHE A 56 8.51 -18.93 -2.07
N LEU A 57 8.25 -20.04 -2.75
CA LEU A 57 9.20 -20.66 -3.66
C LEU A 57 8.92 -20.13 -5.07
N LEU A 58 9.71 -19.15 -5.52
CA LEU A 58 9.57 -18.53 -6.84
C LEU A 58 10.67 -18.95 -7.82
N ASP A 59 11.69 -19.66 -7.34
CA ASP A 59 12.78 -20.16 -8.17
C ASP A 59 12.30 -21.40 -8.96
N PRO A 60 12.26 -21.34 -10.31
CA PRO A 60 11.84 -22.46 -11.15
C PRO A 60 12.82 -23.64 -11.11
N THR A 61 14.07 -23.41 -10.71
CA THR A 61 15.14 -24.42 -10.70
C THR A 61 15.28 -25.10 -9.33
N ALA A 62 14.74 -24.48 -8.27
CA ALA A 62 14.78 -25.03 -6.94
C ALA A 62 13.84 -26.25 -6.81
N PRO A 63 14.24 -27.28 -6.06
CA PRO A 63 13.36 -28.41 -5.81
C PRO A 63 12.12 -27.96 -5.01
N PRO A 64 10.93 -28.49 -5.31
CA PRO A 64 9.73 -28.15 -4.55
C PRO A 64 9.88 -28.65 -3.11
N TRP A 65 9.36 -27.89 -2.13
CA TRP A 65 9.44 -28.30 -0.72
C TRP A 65 8.70 -29.61 -0.43
N TYR A 66 7.68 -29.93 -1.23
CA TYR A 66 6.90 -31.15 -1.19
C TYR A 66 6.56 -31.57 -2.63
N PRO A 67 6.39 -32.87 -2.91
CA PRO A 67 5.96 -33.32 -4.23
C PRO A 67 4.60 -32.70 -4.58
N GLY A 68 4.47 -32.22 -5.82
CA GLY A 68 3.21 -31.75 -6.36
C GLY A 68 2.25 -32.90 -6.67
N PRO A 69 0.94 -32.64 -6.82
CA PRO A 69 0.00 -33.67 -7.24
C PRO A 69 0.36 -34.19 -8.65
N PRO A 70 0.18 -35.49 -8.94
CA PRO A 70 0.43 -36.04 -10.28
C PRO A 70 -0.34 -35.27 -11.37
N GLY A 71 0.34 -34.96 -12.48
CA GLY A 71 -0.24 -34.22 -13.61
C GLY A 71 -0.24 -32.70 -13.47
N PHE A 72 0.21 -32.13 -12.34
CA PHE A 72 0.29 -30.68 -12.15
C PHE A 72 1.68 -30.14 -12.44
N THR A 73 1.73 -29.00 -13.14
CA THR A 73 2.98 -28.30 -13.47
C THR A 73 3.10 -27.01 -12.67
N PRO A 74 4.25 -26.69 -12.06
CA PRO A 74 4.47 -25.39 -11.42
C PRO A 74 4.26 -24.23 -12.40
N LEU A 75 3.62 -23.15 -11.96
CA LEU A 75 3.39 -21.95 -12.79
C LEU A 75 4.67 -21.43 -13.48
N ALA A 76 5.80 -21.48 -12.79
CA ALA A 76 7.08 -21.02 -13.32
C ALA A 76 7.62 -21.90 -14.46
N ALA A 77 7.20 -23.17 -14.52
CA ALA A 77 7.59 -24.15 -15.54
C ALA A 77 6.61 -24.21 -16.74
N LEU A 78 5.48 -23.49 -16.71
CA LEU A 78 4.55 -23.42 -17.84
C LEU A 78 5.20 -22.75 -19.05
N SER A 79 4.80 -23.16 -20.25
CA SER A 79 5.27 -22.55 -21.50
C SER A 79 4.73 -21.12 -21.67
N ALA A 80 5.31 -20.35 -22.58
CA ALA A 80 4.83 -18.98 -22.87
C ALA A 80 3.41 -18.98 -23.48
N GLY A 81 3.04 -20.00 -24.27
CA GLY A 81 1.71 -20.09 -24.88
C GLY A 81 0.56 -20.39 -23.90
N GLN A 82 0.89 -20.87 -22.69
CA GLN A 82 -0.08 -21.16 -21.63
C GLN A 82 -0.18 -20.01 -20.61
N ARG A 83 0.53 -18.92 -20.86
CA ARG A 83 0.62 -17.77 -19.95
C ARG A 83 0.30 -16.49 -20.69
N GLU A 84 -0.64 -15.74 -20.15
CA GLU A 84 -0.89 -14.38 -20.60
C GLU A 84 -0.04 -13.41 -19.80
N ARG A 85 0.61 -12.47 -20.47
CA ARG A 85 1.35 -11.43 -19.75
C ARG A 85 0.36 -10.48 -19.11
N ALA A 86 0.52 -10.21 -17.81
CA ALA A 86 -0.24 -9.12 -17.22
C ALA A 86 0.09 -7.80 -17.94
N ALA A 87 -0.85 -6.86 -17.91
CA ALA A 87 -0.65 -5.52 -18.46
C ALA A 87 0.68 -4.94 -17.96
N LEU A 88 1.49 -4.45 -18.90
CA LEU A 88 2.81 -3.95 -18.56
C LEU A 88 2.66 -2.66 -17.77
N PRO A 89 3.35 -2.53 -16.62
CA PRO A 89 3.43 -1.24 -15.96
C PRO A 89 4.14 -0.23 -16.88
N PRO A 90 4.00 1.08 -16.61
CA PRO A 90 4.80 2.11 -17.25
C PRO A 90 6.28 1.69 -17.30
N THR A 91 6.92 1.81 -18.46
CA THR A 91 8.29 1.30 -18.67
C THR A 91 9.35 2.18 -17.99
N SER A 92 8.99 3.40 -17.62
CA SER A 92 9.86 4.35 -16.94
C SER A 92 9.05 5.21 -15.97
N ARG A 93 9.77 5.89 -15.05
CA ARG A 93 9.16 6.85 -14.12
C ARG A 93 8.46 8.00 -14.85
N ALA A 94 9.01 8.46 -15.97
CA ALA A 94 8.46 9.57 -16.76
C ALA A 94 7.11 9.28 -17.40
N GLN A 95 6.80 8.00 -17.62
CA GLN A 95 5.49 7.53 -18.08
C GLN A 95 4.52 7.27 -16.93
N GLY A 96 5.03 7.08 -15.71
CA GLY A 96 4.24 6.94 -14.50
C GLY A 96 3.74 8.27 -13.97
N GLU A 97 2.66 8.23 -13.23
CA GLU A 97 2.09 9.39 -12.56
C GLU A 97 1.78 9.14 -11.09
N VAL A 98 1.81 10.20 -10.30
CA VAL A 98 1.38 10.19 -8.90
C VAL A 98 0.35 11.28 -8.67
N LEU A 99 -0.80 10.88 -8.13
CA LEU A 99 -1.85 11.76 -7.66
C LEU A 99 -1.74 11.91 -6.14
N LEU A 100 -1.39 13.11 -5.68
CA LEU A 100 -1.35 13.43 -4.25
C LEU A 100 -2.69 14.04 -3.83
N MET A 101 -3.48 13.30 -3.06
CA MET A 101 -4.76 13.80 -2.53
C MET A 101 -4.51 14.80 -1.40
N VAL A 102 -5.22 15.93 -1.38
CA VAL A 102 -5.12 16.95 -0.32
C VAL A 102 -6.51 17.34 0.14
N GLY A 103 -6.76 17.28 1.44
CA GLY A 103 -8.08 17.61 2.01
C GLY A 103 -8.28 17.08 3.41
N LEU A 104 -9.20 17.69 4.16
CA LEU A 104 -9.52 17.27 5.53
C LEU A 104 -10.09 15.84 5.58
N PRO A 105 -9.96 15.13 6.71
CA PRO A 105 -10.75 13.93 6.96
C PRO A 105 -12.25 14.16 6.67
N GLY A 106 -12.92 13.17 6.09
CA GLY A 106 -14.33 13.31 5.67
C GLY A 106 -14.57 14.19 4.43
N SER A 107 -13.55 14.78 3.81
CA SER A 107 -13.73 15.63 2.63
C SER A 107 -14.06 14.87 1.34
N GLY A 108 -13.96 13.54 1.31
CA GLY A 108 -14.27 12.73 0.12
C GLY A 108 -13.08 12.33 -0.74
N LYS A 109 -11.83 12.54 -0.28
CA LYS A 109 -10.61 12.12 -1.01
C LYS A 109 -10.64 10.67 -1.49
N SER A 110 -10.90 9.72 -0.60
CA SER A 110 -10.95 8.29 -0.94
C SER A 110 -12.06 7.97 -1.93
N HIS A 111 -13.20 8.67 -1.83
CA HIS A 111 -14.29 8.52 -2.78
C HIS A 111 -13.88 9.01 -4.17
N TRP A 112 -13.28 10.21 -4.25
CA TRP A 112 -12.75 10.76 -5.49
C TRP A 112 -11.69 9.84 -6.11
N ALA A 113 -10.73 9.37 -5.30
CA ALA A 113 -9.67 8.47 -5.73
C ALA A 113 -10.23 7.19 -6.37
N ARG A 114 -11.18 6.52 -5.71
CA ARG A 114 -11.81 5.31 -6.23
C ARG A 114 -12.66 5.58 -7.48
N ALA A 115 -13.33 6.73 -7.55
CA ALA A 115 -14.06 7.13 -8.76
C ALA A 115 -13.10 7.36 -9.93
N HIS A 116 -11.98 8.04 -9.70
CA HIS A 116 -10.95 8.27 -10.70
C HIS A 116 -10.34 6.95 -11.21
N MET A 117 -10.09 5.99 -10.32
CA MET A 117 -9.62 4.65 -10.70
C MET A 117 -10.62 3.91 -11.59
N LYS A 118 -11.92 4.04 -11.33
CA LYS A 118 -12.99 3.43 -12.14
C LYS A 118 -13.14 4.09 -13.51
N GLN A 119 -12.90 5.40 -13.59
CA GLN A 119 -12.95 6.16 -14.83
C GLN A 119 -11.72 5.91 -15.71
N HIS A 120 -10.59 5.52 -15.10
CA HIS A 120 -9.31 5.29 -15.75
C HIS A 120 -8.76 3.87 -15.50
N PRO A 121 -9.49 2.80 -15.89
CA PRO A 121 -9.06 1.42 -15.65
C PRO A 121 -7.73 1.09 -16.36
N GLU A 122 -7.46 1.74 -17.50
CA GLU A 122 -6.22 1.59 -18.28
C GLU A 122 -4.97 2.05 -17.52
N LYS A 123 -5.13 2.99 -16.57
CA LYS A 123 -4.02 3.51 -15.77
C LYS A 123 -3.59 2.56 -14.67
N GLN A 124 -4.46 1.65 -14.23
CA GLN A 124 -4.15 0.66 -13.20
C GLN A 124 -3.53 1.29 -11.94
N TYR A 125 -4.09 2.40 -11.48
CA TYR A 125 -3.61 3.12 -10.30
C TYR A 125 -3.55 2.21 -9.07
N ARG A 126 -2.48 2.33 -8.30
CA ARG A 126 -2.34 1.71 -6.97
C ARG A 126 -2.70 2.73 -5.90
N LEU A 127 -3.77 2.47 -5.16
CA LEU A 127 -4.23 3.32 -4.07
C LEU A 127 -3.40 3.05 -2.80
N LEU A 128 -2.74 4.08 -2.30
CA LEU A 128 -1.92 4.05 -1.10
C LEU A 128 -2.53 4.97 -0.04
N GLY A 129 -3.32 4.38 0.85
CA GLY A 129 -3.96 5.08 1.96
C GLY A 129 -3.95 4.24 3.24
N THR A 130 -4.17 4.89 4.38
CA THR A 130 -4.14 4.21 5.68
C THR A 130 -5.30 3.24 5.82
N GLU A 131 -6.47 3.59 5.30
CA GLU A 131 -7.67 2.74 5.35
C GLU A 131 -7.50 1.45 4.55
N GLU A 132 -6.83 1.50 3.40
CA GLU A 132 -6.51 0.31 2.59
C GLU A 132 -5.64 -0.69 3.37
N LEU A 133 -4.71 -0.19 4.19
CA LEU A 133 -3.89 -1.04 5.04
C LEU A 133 -4.66 -1.58 6.24
N LEU A 134 -5.49 -0.76 6.88
CA LEU A 134 -6.31 -1.18 8.02
C LEU A 134 -7.32 -2.25 7.64
N ALA A 135 -7.91 -2.17 6.45
CA ALA A 135 -8.83 -3.19 5.93
C ALA A 135 -8.15 -4.59 5.83
N SER A 136 -6.82 -4.63 5.75
CA SER A 136 -6.04 -5.86 5.66
C SER A 136 -5.65 -6.46 7.03
N VAL A 137 -5.84 -5.72 8.13
CA VAL A 137 -5.45 -6.16 9.48
C VAL A 137 -6.51 -7.12 10.08
N ILE A 138 -6.10 -8.10 10.90
CA ILE A 138 -7.03 -8.97 11.65
C ILE A 138 -7.74 -8.15 12.72
N SER A 139 -9.08 -8.22 12.72
CA SER A 139 -9.92 -7.74 13.80
C SER A 139 -9.51 -8.43 15.11
N GLY A 140 -8.73 -7.73 15.94
CA GLY A 140 -8.23 -8.20 17.22
C GLY A 140 -7.03 -7.38 17.69
N GLY A 141 -7.19 -6.57 18.73
CA GLY A 141 -6.13 -5.74 19.34
C GLY A 141 -6.52 -4.26 19.50
N GLN A 142 -5.71 -3.50 20.26
CA GLN A 142 -5.92 -2.05 20.43
C GLN A 142 -5.69 -1.31 19.11
N ARG A 143 -6.80 -0.83 18.51
CA ARG A 143 -6.88 -0.21 17.17
C ARG A 143 -5.95 0.99 16.97
N GLU A 144 -5.65 1.74 18.03
CA GLU A 144 -4.70 2.86 17.97
C GLU A 144 -3.28 2.41 17.61
N SER A 145 -2.84 1.26 18.12
CA SER A 145 -1.55 0.65 17.75
C SER A 145 -1.52 0.29 16.26
N TRP A 146 -2.64 -0.24 15.73
CA TRP A 146 -2.77 -0.58 14.32
C TRP A 146 -2.77 0.65 13.41
N LEU A 147 -3.41 1.75 13.81
CA LEU A 147 -3.38 3.01 13.07
C LEU A 147 -1.97 3.58 12.97
N GLN A 148 -1.22 3.56 14.07
CA GLN A 148 0.17 4.02 14.09
C GLN A 148 1.06 3.13 13.22
N GLN A 149 0.90 1.81 13.32
CA GLN A 149 1.64 0.86 12.50
C GLN A 149 1.29 0.97 11.01
N ALA A 150 0.00 1.14 10.67
CA ALA A 150 -0.46 1.35 9.30
C ALA A 150 0.13 2.65 8.72
N SER A 151 0.16 3.73 9.48
CA SER A 151 0.79 5.00 9.07
C SER A 151 2.29 4.84 8.80
N GLN A 152 3.00 4.09 9.66
CA GLN A 152 4.42 3.79 9.47
C GLN A 152 4.66 2.91 8.24
N CYS A 153 3.86 1.84 8.08
CA CYS A 153 3.91 0.94 6.94
C CYS A 153 3.64 1.70 5.62
N LEU A 154 2.63 2.56 5.62
CA LEU A 154 2.29 3.41 4.48
C LEU A 154 3.45 4.31 4.07
N THR A 155 4.17 4.88 5.04
CA THR A 155 5.36 5.71 4.77
C THR A 155 6.44 4.92 4.01
N ASP A 156 6.65 3.66 4.37
CA ASP A 156 7.63 2.81 3.68
C ASP A 156 7.10 2.30 2.33
N LEU A 157 5.80 2.00 2.22
CA LEU A 157 5.15 1.68 0.94
C LEU A 157 5.25 2.83 -0.05
N ILE A 158 5.08 4.07 0.39
CA ILE A 158 5.26 5.26 -0.46
C ILE A 158 6.69 5.36 -0.99
N LYS A 159 7.70 5.07 -0.17
CA LYS A 159 9.11 5.04 -0.62
C LYS A 159 9.38 3.94 -1.64
N MET A 160 8.81 2.75 -1.43
CA MET A 160 8.95 1.64 -2.39
C MET A 160 8.22 1.93 -3.70
N ALA A 161 7.02 2.52 -3.62
CA ALA A 161 6.27 2.97 -4.78
C ALA A 161 7.04 4.01 -5.60
N SER A 162 7.74 4.94 -4.95
CA SER A 162 8.53 5.96 -5.65
C SER A 162 9.76 5.40 -6.36
N GLN A 163 10.18 4.17 -6.02
CA GLN A 163 11.29 3.49 -6.67
C GLN A 163 10.89 2.68 -7.89
N THR A 164 9.59 2.35 -8.03
CA THR A 164 9.07 1.43 -9.04
C THR A 164 8.17 2.16 -10.04
N PRO A 165 8.40 2.02 -11.36
CA PRO A 165 7.50 2.59 -12.37
C PRO A 165 6.05 2.12 -12.19
N GLY A 166 5.10 3.06 -12.27
CA GLY A 166 3.70 2.79 -11.95
C GLY A 166 2.87 4.06 -11.83
N ASN A 167 1.56 3.88 -11.74
CA ASN A 167 0.61 4.95 -11.44
C ASN A 167 0.11 4.80 -10.01
N TYR A 168 0.19 5.86 -9.21
CA TYR A 168 -0.07 5.82 -7.77
C TYR A 168 -1.04 6.92 -7.36
N ILE A 169 -1.90 6.62 -6.38
CA ILE A 169 -2.72 7.62 -5.70
C ILE A 169 -2.38 7.59 -4.21
N LEU A 170 -1.95 8.73 -3.67
CA LEU A 170 -1.58 8.87 -2.26
C LEU A 170 -2.77 9.45 -1.49
N ASP A 171 -3.62 8.57 -0.96
CA ASP A 171 -4.86 8.92 -0.26
C ASP A 171 -4.62 9.15 1.24
N GLN A 172 -4.04 10.30 1.53
CA GLN A 172 -3.91 10.83 2.89
C GLN A 172 -4.36 12.29 2.91
N SER A 173 -4.52 12.88 4.10
CA SER A 173 -5.01 14.27 4.19
C SER A 173 -4.02 15.31 3.64
N ASN A 174 -2.71 15.04 3.76
CA ASN A 174 -1.62 15.86 3.17
C ASN A 174 -1.79 17.38 3.38
N VAL A 175 -2.32 17.79 4.54
CA VAL A 175 -2.68 19.18 4.85
C VAL A 175 -1.46 20.09 5.09
N LEU A 176 -0.33 19.48 5.43
CA LEU A 176 0.94 20.17 5.70
C LEU A 176 1.80 20.31 4.45
N PHE A 177 2.30 21.53 4.23
CA PHE A 177 3.25 21.84 3.15
C PHE A 177 4.47 20.92 3.15
N SER A 178 5.13 20.75 4.30
CA SER A 178 6.34 19.95 4.42
C SER A 178 6.11 18.48 4.07
N ALA A 179 4.97 17.91 4.50
CA ALA A 179 4.60 16.53 4.20
C ALA A 179 4.32 16.33 2.71
N ARG A 180 3.66 17.30 2.06
CA ARG A 180 3.44 17.28 0.60
C ARG A 180 4.76 17.32 -0.15
N ARG A 181 5.60 18.32 0.12
CA ARG A 181 6.88 18.52 -0.55
C ARG A 181 7.77 17.29 -0.44
N TYR A 182 7.88 16.71 0.76
CA TYR A 182 8.65 15.48 0.97
C TYR A 182 8.17 14.34 0.06
N LYS A 183 6.85 14.08 0.00
CA LYS A 183 6.30 13.00 -0.83
C LYS A 183 6.52 13.28 -2.32
N LEU A 184 6.26 14.50 -2.78
CA LEU A 184 6.43 14.88 -4.19
C LEU A 184 7.89 14.81 -4.64
N GLN A 185 8.85 15.07 -3.74
CA GLN A 185 10.27 14.88 -4.00
C GLN A 185 10.65 13.41 -4.18
N LEU A 186 10.03 12.48 -3.43
CA LEU A 186 10.28 11.04 -3.62
C LEU A 186 9.92 10.58 -5.04
N PHE A 187 8.88 11.15 -5.63
CA PHE A 187 8.42 10.87 -7.00
C PHE A 187 9.04 11.79 -8.05
N THR A 188 10.26 12.27 -7.82
CA THR A 188 11.00 13.00 -8.86
C THR A 188 11.18 12.11 -10.10
N GLY A 189 10.84 12.68 -11.26
CA GLY A 189 10.83 11.97 -12.54
C GLY A 189 9.48 11.32 -12.90
N PHE A 190 8.47 11.37 -12.03
CA PHE A 190 7.08 11.04 -12.37
C PHE A 190 6.32 12.29 -12.82
N ARG A 191 5.20 12.08 -13.52
CA ARG A 191 4.17 13.13 -13.66
C ARG A 191 3.49 13.32 -12.30
N ARG A 192 3.55 14.52 -11.73
CA ARG A 192 3.04 14.82 -10.39
C ARG A 192 1.81 15.71 -10.49
N ARG A 193 0.68 15.25 -9.96
CA ARG A 193 -0.55 16.04 -9.85
C ARG A 193 -1.01 16.09 -8.40
N VAL A 194 -1.40 17.28 -7.94
CA VAL A 194 -1.95 17.51 -6.62
C VAL A 194 -3.44 17.75 -6.77
N VAL A 195 -4.25 16.90 -6.15
CA VAL A 195 -5.71 16.94 -6.24
C VAL A 195 -6.27 17.45 -4.92
N VAL A 196 -6.81 18.67 -4.93
CA VAL A 196 -7.35 19.35 -3.76
C VAL A 196 -8.86 19.11 -3.68
N VAL A 197 -9.27 18.39 -2.63
CA VAL A 197 -10.66 18.03 -2.35
C VAL A 197 -11.14 18.80 -1.12
N VAL A 198 -11.75 19.96 -1.39
CA VAL A 198 -12.37 20.84 -0.39
C VAL A 198 -13.83 21.07 -0.80
N PRO A 199 -14.80 20.34 -0.22
CA PRO A 199 -16.23 20.59 -0.42
C PRO A 199 -16.68 21.87 0.31
N SER A 200 -17.91 22.32 0.06
CA SER A 200 -18.55 23.37 0.86
C SER A 200 -18.66 22.97 2.34
N ALA A 201 -18.81 23.96 3.22
CA ALA A 201 -18.93 23.72 4.67
C ALA A 201 -20.06 22.75 5.02
N ASP A 202 -21.23 22.94 4.42
CA ASP A 202 -22.42 22.12 4.67
C ASP A 202 -22.24 20.70 4.14
N GLU A 203 -21.64 20.56 2.96
CA GLU A 203 -21.35 19.27 2.36
C GLU A 203 -20.31 18.50 3.18
N TRP A 204 -19.27 19.19 3.67
CA TRP A 204 -18.26 18.58 4.54
C TRP A 204 -18.88 18.06 5.84
N LYS A 205 -19.73 18.87 6.50
CA LYS A 205 -20.47 18.49 7.71
C LYS A 205 -21.39 17.30 7.44
N ARG A 206 -22.11 17.31 6.31
CA ARG A 206 -22.96 16.20 5.87
C ARG A 206 -22.17 14.90 5.71
N ARG A 207 -21.03 14.95 4.99
CA ARG A 207 -20.16 13.78 4.78
C ARG A 207 -19.59 13.24 6.09
N LEU A 208 -19.19 14.12 7.00
CA LEU A 208 -18.68 13.73 8.32
C LEU A 208 -19.77 13.05 9.17
N SER A 209 -21.00 13.58 9.14
CA SER A 209 -22.16 12.97 9.79
C SER A 209 -22.52 11.61 9.20
N LEU A 210 -22.50 11.49 7.86
CA LEU A 210 -22.74 10.23 7.17
C LEU A 210 -21.67 9.19 7.52
N HIS A 211 -20.40 9.59 7.57
CA HIS A 211 -19.31 8.69 7.96
C HIS A 211 -19.50 8.17 9.38
N ARG A 212 -19.93 9.03 10.32
CA ARG A 212 -20.23 8.65 11.71
C ARG A 212 -21.43 7.70 11.82
N THR A 213 -22.44 7.84 10.97
CA THR A 213 -23.67 7.01 11.01
C THR A 213 -23.53 5.69 10.25
N SER A 214 -22.70 5.63 9.21
CA SER A 214 -22.52 4.46 8.34
C SER A 214 -21.56 3.41 8.92
N GLY A 215 -21.28 3.44 10.23
CA GLY A 215 -20.30 2.54 10.87
C GLY A 215 -18.84 2.88 10.59
N GLY A 216 -18.56 4.07 10.04
CA GLY A 216 -17.19 4.60 9.94
C GLY A 216 -16.66 5.00 11.32
N GLU A 217 -15.36 4.83 11.54
CA GLU A 217 -14.71 5.23 12.79
C GLU A 217 -14.95 6.73 13.07
N GLN A 218 -15.28 7.05 14.32
CA GLN A 218 -15.38 8.44 14.73
C GLN A 218 -13.98 9.05 14.75
N ILE A 219 -13.78 10.06 13.90
CA ILE A 219 -12.57 10.87 13.94
C ILE A 219 -12.64 11.71 15.21
N PRO A 220 -11.69 11.57 16.16
CA PRO A 220 -11.75 12.35 17.39
C PRO A 220 -11.65 13.85 17.09
N GLU A 221 -12.42 14.65 17.82
CA GLU A 221 -12.58 16.09 17.55
C GLU A 221 -11.24 16.83 17.64
N THR A 222 -10.45 16.58 18.69
CA THR A 222 -9.18 17.29 18.91
C THR A 222 -8.17 17.12 17.75
N PRO A 223 -7.85 15.90 17.26
CA PRO A 223 -7.09 15.71 16.03
C PRO A 223 -7.67 16.42 14.80
N LEU A 224 -9.00 16.43 14.64
CA LEU A 224 -9.65 17.09 13.51
C LEU A 224 -9.43 18.61 13.55
N LEU A 225 -9.65 19.23 14.71
CA LEU A 225 -9.40 20.66 14.94
C LEU A 225 -7.94 21.02 14.65
N LYS A 226 -6.98 20.19 15.11
CA LYS A 226 -5.55 20.39 14.80
C LYS A 226 -5.28 20.38 13.30
N LEU A 227 -5.89 19.45 12.56
CA LEU A 227 -5.74 19.38 11.11
C LEU A 227 -6.34 20.60 10.40
N GLN A 228 -7.48 21.12 10.87
CA GLN A 228 -8.07 22.37 10.34
C GLN A 228 -7.12 23.55 10.49
N VAL A 229 -6.54 23.75 11.69
CA VAL A 229 -5.56 24.82 11.94
C VAL A 229 -4.33 24.69 11.04
N MET A 230 -3.84 23.46 10.87
CA MET A 230 -2.62 23.14 10.11
C MET A 230 -2.81 23.17 8.58
N PHE A 231 -4.04 23.19 8.08
CA PHE A 231 -4.30 23.09 6.64
C PHE A 231 -3.86 24.36 5.93
N ARG A 232 -2.87 24.21 5.06
CA ARG A 232 -2.48 25.20 4.05
C ARG A 232 -2.67 24.61 2.67
N LEU A 233 -3.36 25.35 1.79
CA LEU A 233 -3.52 24.94 0.40
C LEU A 233 -2.16 24.81 -0.30
N PRO A 234 -2.03 23.90 -1.27
CA PRO A 234 -0.87 23.89 -2.16
C PRO A 234 -0.87 25.15 -3.03
N GLU A 235 0.31 25.69 -3.26
CA GLU A 235 0.55 26.76 -4.23
C GLU A 235 1.30 26.14 -5.41
N GLN A 236 1.12 26.69 -6.61
CA GLN A 236 1.78 26.16 -7.80
C GLN A 236 3.29 26.39 -7.69
N GLN A 237 4.06 25.30 -7.56
CA GLN A 237 5.50 25.35 -7.40
C GLN A 237 6.19 25.16 -8.75
N SER A 238 6.83 26.21 -9.25
CA SER A 238 7.58 26.16 -10.52
C SER A 238 8.69 25.09 -10.51
N GLU A 239 9.33 24.86 -9.35
CA GLU A 239 10.46 23.92 -9.20
C GLU A 239 10.09 22.44 -9.40
N LEU A 240 8.86 22.03 -9.04
CA LEU A 240 8.48 20.63 -9.01
C LEU A 240 7.60 20.23 -10.21
N GLN A 241 7.31 21.15 -11.14
CA GLN A 241 6.47 20.90 -12.32
C GLN A 241 5.21 20.09 -11.97
N GLU A 242 4.51 20.54 -10.91
CA GLU A 242 3.30 19.88 -10.41
C GLU A 242 2.07 20.50 -11.02
N GLU A 243 1.12 19.67 -11.43
CA GLU A 243 -0.19 20.12 -11.87
C GLU A 243 -1.13 20.19 -10.67
N LEU A 244 -1.75 21.35 -10.45
CA LEU A 244 -2.66 21.56 -9.34
C LEU A 244 -4.12 21.51 -9.83
N GLN A 245 -4.93 20.64 -9.25
CA GLN A 245 -6.32 20.43 -9.61
C GLN A 245 -7.24 20.62 -8.40
N TYR A 246 -8.16 21.58 -8.49
CA TYR A 246 -9.25 21.77 -7.54
C TYR A 246 -10.52 21.11 -8.09
N VAL A 247 -11.10 20.17 -7.34
CA VAL A 247 -12.18 19.29 -7.88
C VAL A 247 -13.58 19.63 -7.38
N GLU A 248 -13.71 20.44 -6.33
CA GLU A 248 -15.03 20.82 -5.78
C GLU A 248 -15.14 22.35 -5.66
N LEU A 249 -14.48 22.96 -4.67
CA LEU A 249 -14.40 24.41 -4.60
C LEU A 249 -13.19 24.96 -5.34
N PRO A 250 -13.32 26.12 -6.01
CA PRO A 250 -12.18 26.83 -6.57
C PRO A 250 -11.24 27.32 -5.47
N GLN A 251 -9.99 27.60 -5.82
CA GLN A 251 -8.91 27.94 -4.88
C GLN A 251 -9.30 29.05 -3.89
N GLU A 252 -9.88 30.15 -4.38
CA GLU A 252 -10.23 31.32 -3.57
C GLU A 252 -11.28 30.99 -2.51
N GLN A 253 -12.35 30.29 -2.91
CA GLN A 253 -13.43 29.88 -2.00
C GLN A 253 -12.94 28.83 -1.01
N ALA A 254 -12.12 27.86 -1.45
CA ALA A 254 -11.51 26.88 -0.58
C ALA A 254 -10.58 27.55 0.45
N GLN A 255 -9.84 28.59 0.05
CA GLN A 255 -8.96 29.33 0.95
C GLN A 255 -9.75 30.08 2.02
N ALA A 256 -10.80 30.80 1.64
CA ALA A 256 -11.68 31.50 2.57
C ALA A 256 -12.29 30.54 3.60
N LEU A 257 -12.86 29.43 3.13
CA LEU A 257 -13.43 28.40 3.99
C LEU A 257 -12.42 27.82 4.98
N LEU A 258 -11.19 27.51 4.52
CA LEU A 258 -10.16 26.95 5.39
C LEU A 258 -9.63 27.97 6.41
N GLN A 259 -9.63 29.26 6.08
CA GLN A 259 -9.30 30.33 7.04
C GLN A 259 -10.37 30.42 8.14
N GLU A 260 -11.65 30.40 7.78
CA GLU A 260 -12.76 30.39 8.73
C GLU A 260 -12.71 29.17 9.65
N LEU A 261 -12.62 27.98 9.08
CA LEU A 261 -12.52 26.72 9.84
C LEU A 261 -11.27 26.68 10.74
N GLY A 262 -10.12 27.17 10.24
CA GLY A 262 -8.90 27.24 11.02
C GLY A 262 -9.00 28.20 12.21
N ASN A 263 -9.65 29.35 12.03
CA ASN A 263 -9.87 30.34 13.08
C ASN A 263 -10.84 29.83 14.15
N GLU A 264 -11.93 29.18 13.73
CA GLU A 264 -12.88 28.53 14.65
C GLU A 264 -12.19 27.42 15.44
N ALA A 265 -11.45 26.55 14.77
CA ALA A 265 -10.74 25.44 15.41
C ALA A 265 -9.69 25.93 16.43
N GLN A 266 -9.01 27.04 16.13
CA GLN A 266 -8.04 27.65 17.04
C GLN A 266 -8.68 28.19 18.33
N ARG A 267 -9.95 28.61 18.29
CA ARG A 267 -10.72 29.05 19.47
C ARG A 267 -11.20 27.89 20.32
N LEU A 268 -11.50 26.75 19.70
CA LEU A 268 -11.99 25.55 20.38
C LEU A 268 -10.87 24.70 20.98
N LEU A 269 -9.66 24.75 20.41
CA LEU A 269 -8.50 24.09 20.97
C LEU A 269 -8.07 24.77 22.28
N PRO A 270 -7.74 24.01 23.33
CA PRO A 270 -7.19 24.60 24.55
C PRO A 270 -5.94 25.42 24.20
N PRO A 271 -5.75 26.60 24.82
CA PRO A 271 -4.59 27.43 24.55
C PRO A 271 -3.35 26.55 24.76
N SER A 272 -2.58 26.36 23.69
CA SER A 272 -1.32 25.63 23.82
C SER A 272 -0.52 26.37 24.89
N LEU A 273 -0.25 25.72 26.02
CA LEU A 273 0.78 26.19 26.93
C LEU A 273 2.02 26.31 26.04
N LYS A 274 2.38 27.55 25.70
CA LYS A 274 3.65 27.82 25.05
C LYS A 274 4.65 27.19 26.01
N GLN A 275 5.23 26.05 25.64
CA GLN A 275 6.49 25.69 26.25
C GLN A 275 7.36 26.89 25.97
N GLU A 276 7.61 27.70 27.01
CA GLU A 276 8.63 28.73 26.95
C GLU A 276 9.82 28.02 26.33
N LYS A 277 10.24 28.48 25.15
CA LYS A 277 11.50 28.06 24.58
C LYS A 277 12.52 28.50 25.62
N LYS A 278 12.87 27.59 26.56
CA LYS A 278 13.95 27.83 27.51
C LYS A 278 15.11 28.32 26.64
N PRO A 279 15.64 29.52 26.88
CA PRO A 279 16.75 30.01 26.07
C PRO A 279 17.81 28.91 26.10
N ARG A 280 18.22 28.45 24.92
CA ARG A 280 19.28 27.46 24.82
C ARG A 280 20.52 28.11 25.42
N PHE A 281 20.77 27.87 26.70
CA PHE A 281 22.06 28.14 27.29
C PHE A 281 23.06 27.31 26.49
N HIS A 282 23.84 27.99 25.65
CA HIS A 282 25.03 27.43 25.04
C HIS A 282 26.00 27.11 26.18
N ARG A 283 25.83 25.96 26.84
CA ARG A 283 26.91 25.37 27.64
C ARG A 283 28.03 25.05 26.66
N LYS A 284 29.04 25.92 26.62
CA LYS A 284 30.32 25.66 25.96
C LYS A 284 30.81 24.31 26.52
N ARG A 285 30.79 23.27 25.69
CA ARG A 285 31.42 21.99 26.03
C ARG A 285 32.92 22.25 26.21
N PRO A 286 33.54 21.84 27.34
CA PRO A 286 34.98 21.88 27.48
C PRO A 286 35.61 21.07 26.34
N HIS A 287 36.56 21.66 25.64
CA HIS A 287 37.28 21.01 24.55
C HIS A 287 38.11 19.85 25.12
N PRO A 288 37.95 18.61 24.65
CA PRO A 288 38.97 17.60 24.89
C PRO A 288 40.18 17.94 24.02
N ARG A 289 41.37 18.08 24.63
CA ARG A 289 42.64 18.22 23.93
C ARG A 289 42.81 17.03 22.96
N ARG A 290 42.93 17.31 21.67
CA ARG A 290 43.42 16.36 20.66
C ARG A 290 44.94 16.50 20.52
N PRO A 291 45.71 15.41 20.39
CA PRO A 291 46.99 15.44 19.71
C PRO A 291 46.78 15.46 18.18
N ALA A 292 47.81 15.92 17.47
CA ALA A 292 47.78 16.44 16.12
C ALA A 292 47.62 15.41 14.97
N ALA A 293 46.97 15.92 13.91
CA ALA A 293 47.09 15.68 12.46
C ALA A 293 47.38 14.29 11.86
N SER A 294 46.53 13.87 10.92
CA SER A 294 46.94 13.62 9.53
C SER A 294 45.74 13.75 8.54
N HIS A 295 46.08 14.08 7.31
CA HIS A 295 45.24 14.61 6.22
C HIS A 295 44.18 13.64 5.66
N ARG A 296 43.02 14.18 5.20
CA ARG A 296 42.57 14.19 3.78
C ARG A 296 41.06 14.50 3.64
N LEU A 297 40.76 15.25 2.58
CA LEU A 297 39.52 15.91 2.11
C LEU A 297 38.23 15.06 2.09
N GLN A 298 37.13 15.62 2.62
CA GLN A 298 35.88 16.06 1.95
C GLN A 298 34.88 14.99 1.51
N SER A 299 33.73 14.95 2.20
CA SER A 299 32.41 14.93 1.56
C SER A 299 31.35 15.43 2.55
N THR A 300 30.55 16.39 2.09
CA THR A 300 29.52 17.12 2.83
C THR A 300 28.25 16.28 3.02
N GLY A 301 27.95 15.91 4.27
CA GLY A 301 26.68 15.31 4.67
C GLY A 301 25.79 16.32 5.41
N CYS A 302 24.62 16.63 4.82
CA CYS A 302 23.58 17.44 5.43
C CYS A 302 23.11 16.86 6.77
N HIS A 303 22.97 17.74 7.76
CA HIS A 303 22.51 17.43 9.11
C HIS A 303 21.03 17.04 9.14
N GLY A 304 20.76 15.78 9.48
CA GLY A 304 19.46 15.33 9.98
C GLY A 304 19.18 15.89 11.37
N TRP A 305 17.92 16.23 11.64
CA TRP A 305 17.48 16.65 12.98
C TRP A 305 16.40 15.74 13.55
N ASN A 306 16.66 15.45 14.82
CA ASN A 306 15.95 14.64 15.79
C ASN A 306 14.51 15.13 16.04
N GLN A 307 13.56 14.20 16.04
CA GLN A 307 12.29 14.35 16.73
C GLN A 307 12.42 13.78 18.15
N THR A 308 11.94 14.55 19.11
CA THR A 308 11.85 14.22 20.53
C THR A 308 10.91 13.03 20.75
N ARG A 309 11.44 11.92 21.23
CA ARG A 309 10.69 10.73 21.69
C ARG A 309 10.13 10.95 23.10
N PRO A 310 8.94 10.42 23.43
CA PRO A 310 8.72 9.72 24.68
C PRO A 310 9.07 8.24 24.50
N ASP A 311 9.52 7.65 25.59
CA ASP A 311 10.21 6.37 25.77
C ASP A 311 9.80 5.22 24.82
N MET A 312 10.79 4.70 24.08
CA MET A 312 10.64 3.47 23.30
C MET A 312 11.97 2.71 23.34
N GLN A 313 11.97 1.58 24.04
CA GLN A 313 13.11 0.66 24.06
C GLN A 313 13.41 0.16 22.64
N PRO A 314 14.69 0.09 22.22
CA PRO A 314 15.05 -0.34 20.88
C PRO A 314 15.07 -1.87 20.82
N TRP A 315 14.07 -2.47 20.19
CA TRP A 315 14.15 -3.86 19.76
C TRP A 315 15.15 -3.98 18.61
N ARG A 316 16.10 -4.91 18.77
CA ARG A 316 17.23 -5.17 17.86
C ARG A 316 16.73 -5.41 16.44
N GLN A 317 17.34 -4.70 15.50
CA GLN A 317 17.18 -4.92 14.07
C GLN A 317 17.65 -6.34 13.73
N GLN A 318 16.77 -7.16 13.17
CA GLN A 318 17.20 -8.30 12.37
C GLN A 318 17.50 -7.83 10.95
N PRO A 319 18.57 -8.32 10.31
CA PRO A 319 18.95 -7.92 8.97
C PRO A 319 17.89 -8.39 7.96
N ARG A 320 17.26 -7.43 7.27
CA ARG A 320 16.39 -7.70 6.12
C ARG A 320 17.26 -7.87 4.88
N TYR A 321 17.45 -9.11 4.46
CA TYR A 321 17.93 -9.42 3.11
C TYR A 321 16.76 -9.26 2.13
N PHE A 322 16.70 -8.13 1.44
CA PHE A 322 15.99 -8.04 0.16
C PHE A 322 17.00 -7.50 -0.85
N THR A 323 17.73 -8.43 -1.47
CA THR A 323 18.46 -8.15 -2.70
C THR A 323 17.41 -8.03 -3.80
N VAL A 324 17.24 -6.83 -4.35
CA VAL A 324 16.35 -6.60 -5.49
C VAL A 324 17.15 -6.96 -6.75
N ASP A 325 17.20 -8.26 -7.06
CA ASP A 325 17.67 -8.73 -8.35
C ASP A 325 16.45 -9.12 -9.19
N SER A 326 16.27 -8.38 -10.30
CA SER A 326 15.28 -8.59 -11.37
C SER A 326 13.80 -8.56 -10.97
N VAL A 327 13.02 -7.73 -11.65
CA VAL A 327 11.55 -7.68 -11.52
C VAL A 327 10.97 -8.97 -12.10
N PRO A 328 10.31 -9.85 -11.31
CA PRO A 328 9.63 -10.99 -11.87
C PRO A 328 8.45 -10.50 -12.72
N THR A 329 8.39 -10.95 -13.97
CA THR A 329 7.24 -10.73 -14.85
C THR A 329 6.01 -11.43 -14.29
N SER A 330 5.02 -10.66 -13.86
CA SER A 330 3.69 -11.14 -13.51
C SER A 330 3.02 -11.79 -14.74
N SER A 331 2.71 -13.08 -14.63
CA SER A 331 2.01 -13.86 -15.66
C SER A 331 0.68 -14.38 -15.12
N LEU A 332 -0.31 -14.37 -16.00
CA LEU A 332 -1.66 -14.88 -15.82
C LEU A 332 -1.74 -16.26 -16.48
N ILE A 333 -2.57 -17.16 -15.97
CA ILE A 333 -2.76 -18.50 -16.56
C ILE A 333 -3.96 -18.49 -17.48
N SER A 334 -3.76 -18.89 -18.74
CA SER A 334 -4.81 -18.97 -19.75
C SER A 334 -5.08 -20.41 -20.17
N ALA A 335 -6.35 -20.73 -20.38
CA ALA A 335 -6.76 -21.99 -20.96
C ALA A 335 -6.85 -21.85 -22.48
N HIS A 336 -5.86 -22.38 -23.21
CA HIS A 336 -6.00 -22.62 -24.63
C HIS A 336 -6.43 -24.07 -24.84
N THR A 337 -7.62 -24.27 -25.41
CA THR A 337 -8.02 -25.53 -26.01
C THR A 337 -7.42 -25.61 -27.41
N ASP A 338 -6.33 -26.37 -27.55
CA ASP A 338 -5.82 -26.74 -28.86
C ASP A 338 -6.85 -27.64 -29.56
N LYS A 339 -7.50 -27.13 -30.61
CA LYS A 339 -8.51 -27.89 -31.39
C LYS A 339 -7.93 -29.06 -32.21
N ASN A 340 -6.62 -29.31 -32.15
CA ASN A 340 -5.93 -30.28 -33.01
C ASN A 340 -5.19 -31.41 -32.27
N SER A 341 -5.31 -31.55 -30.95
CA SER A 341 -4.77 -32.71 -30.22
C SER A 341 -5.89 -33.62 -29.71
N SER A 342 -5.80 -34.91 -30.02
CA SER A 342 -6.75 -35.95 -29.60
C SER A 342 -6.49 -36.47 -28.17
N GLU A 343 -5.72 -35.74 -27.37
CA GLU A 343 -5.50 -36.04 -25.94
C GLU A 343 -6.09 -34.91 -25.11
N THR A 344 -7.33 -35.12 -24.69
CA THR A 344 -8.13 -34.21 -23.86
C THR A 344 -7.62 -34.22 -22.42
N THR A 345 -6.42 -33.69 -22.18
CA THR A 345 -5.90 -33.48 -20.81
C THR A 345 -6.00 -32.01 -20.47
N GLY A 346 -6.90 -31.67 -19.55
CA GLY A 346 -7.04 -30.32 -19.02
C GLY A 346 -5.72 -29.78 -18.45
N LEU A 347 -5.49 -28.47 -18.55
CA LEU A 347 -4.31 -27.83 -17.99
C LEU A 347 -4.38 -27.89 -16.45
N CYS A 348 -3.34 -28.43 -15.80
CA CYS A 348 -3.24 -28.50 -14.34
C CYS A 348 -1.98 -27.78 -13.85
N CYS A 349 -2.13 -26.80 -12.96
CA CYS A 349 -1.07 -25.89 -12.56
C CYS A 349 -0.97 -25.72 -11.03
N ILE A 350 0.26 -25.64 -10.50
CA ILE A 350 0.50 -25.20 -9.12
C ILE A 350 0.74 -23.69 -9.14
N MET A 351 -0.23 -22.94 -8.61
CA MET A 351 -0.26 -21.47 -8.64
C MET A 351 0.80 -20.85 -7.72
N SER A 352 0.97 -21.45 -6.55
CA SER A 352 1.93 -20.99 -5.55
C SER A 352 2.24 -22.11 -4.57
N THR A 353 3.49 -22.14 -4.12
CA THR A 353 3.90 -22.96 -2.97
C THR A 353 4.47 -22.02 -1.92
N LEU A 354 3.90 -22.05 -0.73
CA LEU A 354 4.31 -21.20 0.37
C LEU A 354 4.53 -21.99 1.64
N ILE A 355 5.54 -21.60 2.42
CA ILE A 355 5.71 -22.03 3.79
C ILE A 355 5.06 -20.99 4.68
N CYS A 356 4.13 -21.42 5.53
CA CYS A 356 3.54 -20.59 6.56
C CYS A 356 4.07 -21.00 7.94
N SER A 357 4.54 -20.00 8.69
CA SER A 357 4.83 -20.12 10.12
C SER A 357 3.70 -19.44 10.89
N SER A 358 2.76 -20.22 11.40
CA SER A 358 1.71 -19.72 12.29
C SER A 358 2.21 -19.76 13.74
N HIS A 359 2.25 -18.61 14.43
CA HIS A 359 2.39 -18.56 15.89
C HIS A 359 1.08 -18.87 16.63
N THR A 360 -0.02 -19.08 15.90
CA THR A 360 -1.34 -19.39 16.44
C THR A 360 -1.94 -20.58 15.70
N ALA A 361 -2.34 -21.60 16.45
CA ALA A 361 -2.98 -22.81 15.95
C ALA A 361 -4.29 -22.43 15.24
N TRP A 362 -4.50 -22.96 14.04
CA TRP A 362 -5.82 -22.98 13.41
C TRP A 362 -6.70 -23.96 14.19
N PRO A 363 -7.89 -23.57 14.70
CA PRO A 363 -8.82 -24.54 15.24
C PRO A 363 -9.37 -25.35 14.06
N SER A 364 -9.08 -26.65 14.06
CA SER A 364 -9.77 -27.64 13.26
C SER A 364 -11.26 -27.57 13.59
N ARG A 365 -12.07 -27.03 12.68
CA ARG A 365 -13.51 -27.29 12.70
C ARG A 365 -13.73 -28.70 12.16
N SER A 366 -13.71 -29.67 13.07
CA SER A 366 -14.37 -30.95 12.85
C SER A 366 -15.86 -30.69 12.83
N HIS A 367 -16.49 -30.78 11.66
CA HIS A 367 -17.92 -31.03 11.59
C HIS A 367 -18.14 -32.50 11.98
N THR A 368 -18.66 -32.71 13.18
CA THR A 368 -19.34 -33.95 13.57
C THR A 368 -20.80 -33.61 13.76
N THR A 369 -21.61 -34.17 12.86
CA THR A 369 -23.07 -34.36 12.84
C THR A 369 -23.98 -33.15 13.02
#